data_AF-A0A1R3HQS7-F1
#
_entry.id   AF-A0A1R3HQS7-F1
#
_cell.length_a   1.000
_cell.length_b   1.000
_cell.length_c   1.000
_cell.angle_alpha   90.00
_cell.angle_beta   90.00
_cell.angle_gamma   90.00
#
_symmetry.space_group_name_H-M   'P 1'
#
loop_
_entity.id
_entity.type
_entity.pdbx_description
1 polymer ?
#
loop_
_entity_poly.entity_id
_entity_poly.type
_entity_poly.pdbx_seq_one_letter_code
_entity_poly.pdbx_strand_id
1 'polypeptide(L)'
;MIVRADRNDEWASYAGPGGWNDPDMLEVGNGGMTLEEYRSHFSIWALAKAPLIIGCDIRSMDDETYEILSNEEVIAVNQDELGVQGKKVKMYRHLESFVLINSKSNCVAYLNLVWAGPLSNNRIAVVLWNRSSQYANVTALWTDIGLEPTAAVKARDLWAVS
;
A
#
# COMPACT_ATOMS: atom_id res chain seq x y z
N MET A 1 -7.87 8.85 1.45
CA MET A 1 -7.08 7.61 1.27
C MET A 1 -6.43 7.11 2.57
N ILE A 2 -5.46 7.84 3.14
CA ILE A 2 -4.66 7.43 4.31
C ILE A 2 -5.45 6.82 5.49
N VAL A 3 -6.46 7.53 6.01
CA VAL A 3 -7.22 7.09 7.19
C VAL A 3 -8.00 5.80 6.91
N ARG A 4 -8.46 5.62 5.67
CA ARG A 4 -9.18 4.41 5.24
C ARG A 4 -8.24 3.20 5.25
N ALA A 5 -7.02 3.35 4.73
CA ALA A 5 -6.00 2.31 4.78
C ALA A 5 -5.65 1.94 6.23
N ASP A 6 -5.41 2.92 7.09
CA ASP A 6 -5.05 2.68 8.49
C ASP A 6 -6.16 1.93 9.26
N ARG A 7 -7.43 2.27 9.04
CA ARG A 7 -8.57 1.57 9.65
C ARG A 7 -8.75 0.16 9.08
N ASN A 8 -8.55 -0.02 7.77
CA ASN A 8 -8.67 -1.33 7.12
C ASN A 8 -7.61 -2.33 7.59
N ASP A 9 -6.41 -1.83 7.91
CA ASP A 9 -5.29 -2.63 8.41
C ASP A 9 -5.60 -3.31 9.75
N GLU A 10 -6.38 -2.67 10.63
CA GLU A 10 -6.79 -3.23 11.92
C GLU A 10 -7.56 -4.55 11.78
N TRP A 11 -8.18 -4.77 10.62
CA TRP A 11 -9.02 -5.93 10.32
C TRP A 11 -8.35 -6.94 9.39
N ALA A 12 -7.05 -6.78 9.10
CA ALA A 12 -6.35 -7.59 8.11
C ALA A 12 -6.45 -9.11 8.35
N SER A 13 -6.49 -9.55 9.61
CA SER A 13 -6.60 -10.97 9.96
C SER A 13 -7.96 -11.60 9.68
N TYR A 14 -8.99 -10.80 9.39
CA TYR A 14 -10.35 -11.28 9.16
C TYR A 14 -10.68 -11.42 7.66
N ALA A 15 -9.87 -10.84 6.78
CA ALA A 15 -10.03 -10.96 5.33
C ALA A 15 -9.46 -12.29 4.81
N GLY A 16 -10.11 -12.85 3.79
CA GLY A 16 -9.64 -14.04 3.09
C GLY A 16 -10.61 -14.47 1.98
N PRO A 17 -10.32 -15.60 1.31
CA PRO A 17 -11.18 -16.12 0.23
C PRO A 17 -12.66 -16.21 0.65
N GLY A 18 -13.51 -15.49 -0.07
CA GLY A 18 -14.96 -15.42 0.17
C GLY A 18 -15.43 -14.22 1.00
N GLY A 19 -14.54 -13.47 1.66
CA GLY A 19 -14.88 -12.28 2.45
C GLY A 19 -13.70 -11.33 2.60
N TRP A 20 -13.83 -10.13 2.03
CA TRP A 20 -12.75 -9.14 1.97
C TRP A 20 -13.14 -7.87 2.72
N ASN A 21 -12.14 -7.22 3.35
CA ASN A 21 -12.35 -5.89 3.89
C ASN A 21 -12.42 -4.87 2.74
N ASP A 22 -13.41 -3.97 2.80
CA ASP A 22 -13.62 -2.94 1.78
C ASP A 22 -13.31 -1.54 2.34
N PRO A 23 -12.14 -0.98 2.02
CA PRO A 23 -11.77 0.39 2.38
C PRO A 23 -12.41 1.48 1.49
N ASP A 24 -13.38 1.13 0.63
CA ASP A 24 -14.11 1.95 -0.36
C ASP A 24 -13.40 2.06 -1.72
N MET A 25 -14.09 2.63 -2.70
CA MET A 25 -13.68 2.70 -4.11
C MET A 25 -12.35 3.44 -4.33
N LEU A 26 -11.71 3.16 -5.47
CA LEU A 26 -10.49 3.81 -5.91
C LEU A 26 -10.77 5.25 -6.36
N GLU A 27 -9.97 6.19 -5.86
CA GLU A 27 -10.02 7.61 -6.23
C GLU A 27 -9.07 7.96 -7.39
N VAL A 28 -8.35 6.97 -7.94
CA VAL A 28 -7.36 7.16 -9.02
C VAL A 28 -8.01 7.86 -10.22
N GLY A 29 -7.51 9.05 -10.57
CA GLY A 29 -8.01 9.85 -11.69
C GLY A 29 -9.06 10.91 -11.34
N ASN A 30 -9.45 11.07 -10.07
CA ASN A 30 -10.46 12.06 -9.65
C ASN A 30 -9.91 13.49 -9.40
N GLY A 31 -8.66 13.75 -9.78
CA GLY A 31 -8.00 15.07 -9.67
C GLY A 31 -7.64 15.55 -8.25
N GLY A 32 -7.95 14.78 -7.20
CA GLY A 32 -7.73 15.19 -5.80
C GLY A 32 -6.38 14.79 -5.18
N MET A 33 -5.55 14.06 -5.92
CA MET A 33 -4.24 13.56 -5.46
C MET A 33 -3.21 13.67 -6.60
N THR A 34 -1.94 13.70 -6.21
CA THR A 34 -0.80 13.60 -7.14
C THR A 34 -0.66 12.18 -7.70
N LEU A 35 0.12 12.04 -8.79
CA LEU A 35 0.40 10.74 -9.39
C LEU A 35 0.99 9.73 -8.38
N GLU A 36 1.94 10.15 -7.57
CA GLU A 36 2.59 9.29 -6.57
C GLU A 36 1.64 8.90 -5.43
N GLU A 37 0.71 9.80 -5.05
CA GLU A 37 -0.35 9.48 -4.10
C GLU A 37 -1.34 8.47 -4.68
N TYR A 38 -1.68 8.56 -5.98
CA TYR A 38 -2.49 7.57 -6.66
C TYR A 38 -1.79 6.21 -6.79
N ARG A 39 -0.50 6.20 -7.13
CA ARG A 39 0.31 4.97 -7.16
C ARG A 39 0.37 4.30 -5.80
N SER A 40 0.55 5.09 -4.74
CA SER A 40 0.50 4.62 -3.35
C SER A 40 -0.88 4.08 -2.97
N HIS A 41 -1.94 4.79 -3.34
CA HIS A 41 -3.33 4.39 -3.09
C HIS A 41 -3.64 3.03 -3.72
N PHE A 42 -3.35 2.88 -5.01
CA PHE A 42 -3.60 1.64 -5.75
C PHE A 42 -2.77 0.48 -5.19
N SER A 43 -1.48 0.71 -4.91
CA SER A 43 -0.59 -0.31 -4.33
C SER A 43 -1.07 -0.80 -2.97
N ILE A 44 -1.53 0.10 -2.10
CA ILE A 44 -2.03 -0.27 -0.76
C ILE A 44 -3.36 -1.04 -0.86
N TRP A 45 -4.28 -0.62 -1.72
CA TRP A 45 -5.54 -1.35 -1.94
C TRP A 45 -5.27 -2.75 -2.51
N ALA A 46 -4.35 -2.85 -3.47
CA ALA A 46 -3.94 -4.11 -4.06
C ALA A 46 -3.33 -5.05 -3.02
N LEU A 47 -2.35 -4.57 -2.26
CA LEU A 47 -1.71 -5.33 -1.18
C LEU A 47 -2.72 -5.78 -0.12
N ALA A 48 -3.65 -4.90 0.25
CA ALA A 48 -4.65 -5.15 1.28
C ALA A 48 -5.80 -6.08 0.85
N LYS A 49 -5.77 -6.61 -0.39
CA LYS A 49 -6.84 -7.42 -1.00
C LYS A 49 -8.20 -6.71 -0.98
N ALA A 50 -8.17 -5.38 -1.05
CA ALA A 50 -9.38 -4.59 -1.18
C ALA A 50 -10.02 -4.85 -2.55
N PRO A 51 -11.35 -4.73 -2.67
CA PRO A 51 -12.00 -4.60 -3.96
C PRO A 51 -11.39 -3.45 -4.77
N LEU A 52 -10.93 -3.72 -5.99
CA LEU A 52 -10.36 -2.72 -6.90
C LEU A 52 -11.46 -2.17 -7.82
N ILE A 53 -12.37 -1.39 -7.24
CA ILE A 53 -13.50 -0.77 -7.96
C ILE A 53 -13.08 0.64 -8.43
N ILE A 54 -13.03 0.85 -9.75
CA ILE A 54 -12.68 2.14 -10.36
C ILE A 54 -13.76 3.18 -10.04
N GLY A 55 -13.36 4.31 -9.43
CA GLY A 55 -14.26 5.39 -9.06
C GLY A 55 -14.17 6.66 -9.92
N CYS A 56 -13.38 6.66 -11.00
CA CYS A 56 -13.22 7.81 -11.90
C CYS A 56 -14.03 7.68 -13.20
N ASP A 57 -14.11 8.76 -13.98
CA ASP A 57 -14.75 8.73 -15.30
C ASP A 57 -13.85 8.05 -16.34
N ILE A 58 -14.11 6.75 -16.57
CA ILE A 58 -13.35 5.93 -17.51
C ILE A 58 -13.42 6.42 -18.97
N ARG A 59 -14.35 7.32 -19.31
CA ARG A 59 -14.51 7.86 -20.67
C ARG A 59 -13.53 8.99 -20.97
N SER A 60 -12.94 9.56 -19.92
CA SER A 60 -12.04 10.71 -19.99
C SER A 60 -10.79 10.52 -19.12
N MET A 61 -10.37 9.26 -18.96
CA MET A 61 -9.16 8.89 -18.23
C MET A 61 -7.92 9.31 -19.01
N ASP A 62 -6.93 9.88 -18.33
CA ASP A 62 -5.62 10.17 -18.91
C ASP A 62 -4.68 8.95 -18.89
N ASP A 63 -3.58 9.04 -19.64
CA ASP A 63 -2.62 7.94 -19.78
C ASP A 63 -2.00 7.54 -18.43
N GLU A 64 -1.75 8.51 -17.56
CA GLU A 64 -1.17 8.28 -16.22
C GLU A 64 -2.14 7.49 -15.31
N THR A 65 -3.43 7.85 -15.31
CA THR A 65 -4.46 7.11 -14.58
C THR A 65 -4.62 5.71 -15.16
N TYR A 66 -4.62 5.58 -16.48
CA TYR A 66 -4.71 4.29 -17.15
C TYR A 66 -3.52 3.39 -16.79
N GLU A 67 -2.29 3.92 -16.81
CA GLU A 67 -1.07 3.19 -16.43
C GLU A 67 -1.17 2.63 -15.00
N ILE A 68 -1.70 3.43 -14.06
CA ILE A 68 -1.90 2.96 -12.69
C ILE A 68 -2.93 1.84 -12.63
N LEU A 69 -4.11 2.05 -13.23
CA LEU A 69 -5.24 1.12 -13.13
C LEU A 69 -5.05 -0.17 -13.95
N SER A 70 -4.16 -0.16 -14.94
CA SER A 70 -3.90 -1.30 -15.83
C SER A 70 -2.63 -2.09 -15.48
N ASN A 71 -1.93 -1.75 -14.39
CA ASN A 71 -0.72 -2.47 -13.99
C ASN A 71 -1.04 -3.92 -13.56
N GLU A 72 -0.78 -4.85 -14.47
CA GLU A 72 -1.06 -6.28 -14.28
C GLU A 72 -0.27 -6.91 -13.13
N GLU A 73 0.96 -6.45 -12.87
CA GLU A 73 1.79 -7.00 -11.78
C GLU A 73 1.23 -6.60 -10.40
N VAL A 74 0.73 -5.37 -10.26
CA VAL A 74 0.08 -4.90 -9.03
C VAL A 74 -1.30 -5.56 -8.86
N ILE A 75 -2.06 -5.71 -9.94
CA ILE A 75 -3.33 -6.46 -9.92
C ILE A 75 -3.09 -7.92 -9.55
N ALA A 76 -2.03 -8.56 -10.04
CA ALA A 76 -1.68 -9.93 -9.69
C ALA A 76 -1.36 -10.10 -8.20
N VAL A 77 -0.82 -9.06 -7.53
CA VAL A 77 -0.73 -9.06 -6.06
C VAL A 77 -2.11 -9.09 -5.42
N ASN A 78 -3.06 -8.28 -5.90
CA ASN A 78 -4.43 -8.25 -5.37
C ASN A 78 -5.17 -9.58 -5.59
N GLN A 79 -4.97 -10.20 -6.75
CA GLN A 79 -5.66 -11.42 -7.19
C GLN A 79 -4.92 -12.71 -6.83
N ASP A 80 -3.87 -12.62 -5.99
CA ASP A 80 -3.10 -13.78 -5.58
C ASP A 80 -3.97 -14.84 -4.87
N GLU A 81 -3.84 -16.10 -5.28
CA GLU A 81 -4.68 -17.21 -4.82
C GLU A 81 -4.58 -17.50 -3.32
N LEU A 82 -3.46 -17.11 -2.67
CA LEU A 82 -3.32 -17.27 -1.23
C LEU A 82 -4.32 -16.38 -0.49
N GLY A 83 -4.69 -15.25 -1.08
CA GLY A 83 -5.78 -14.42 -0.58
C GLY A 83 -5.55 -13.83 0.80
N VAL A 84 -4.29 -13.60 1.19
CA VAL A 84 -3.96 -13.01 2.50
C VAL A 84 -3.78 -11.50 2.36
N GLN A 85 -4.58 -10.75 3.11
CA GLN A 85 -4.44 -9.30 3.22
C GLN A 85 -3.07 -8.92 3.78
N GLY A 86 -2.31 -8.15 3.00
CA GLY A 86 -1.09 -7.51 3.50
C GLY A 86 -1.41 -6.39 4.49
N LYS A 87 -0.47 -6.12 5.39
CA LYS A 87 -0.65 -5.25 6.54
C LYS A 87 0.59 -4.43 6.85
N LYS A 88 0.46 -3.42 7.71
CA LYS A 88 1.60 -2.72 8.29
C LYS A 88 2.45 -3.67 9.11
N VAL A 89 3.74 -3.71 8.83
CA VAL A 89 4.73 -4.50 9.59
C VAL A 89 5.79 -3.63 10.27
N LYS A 90 6.03 -2.42 9.76
CA LYS A 90 6.97 -1.46 10.37
C LYS A 90 6.48 -0.03 10.24
N MET A 91 6.73 0.75 11.28
CA MET A 91 6.44 2.18 11.34
C MET A 91 7.67 2.91 11.90
N TYR A 92 8.22 3.84 11.14
CA TYR A 92 9.32 4.68 11.57
C TYR A 92 8.81 6.06 11.96
N ARG A 93 9.23 6.52 13.13
CA ARG A 93 8.93 7.85 13.62
C ARG A 93 9.75 8.87 12.86
N HIS A 94 9.11 9.95 12.39
CA HIS A 94 9.84 11.09 11.87
C HIS A 94 10.30 11.97 13.04
N LEU A 95 11.61 12.10 13.23
CA LEU A 95 12.18 12.82 14.39
C LEU A 95 12.01 14.34 14.29
N GLU A 96 11.82 14.89 13.09
CA GLU A 96 11.61 16.33 12.87
C GLU A 96 10.14 16.74 12.70
N SER A 97 9.19 15.84 12.98
CA SER A 97 7.80 16.27 13.11
C SER A 97 7.66 17.11 14.37
N PHE A 98 7.90 18.41 14.23
CA PHE A 98 7.34 19.43 15.10
C PHE A 98 5.84 19.19 15.07
N VAL A 99 5.35 18.48 16.09
CA VAL A 99 3.94 18.21 16.28
C VAL A 99 3.24 19.57 16.14
N LEU A 100 2.33 19.71 15.19
CA LEU A 100 1.33 20.76 15.31
C LEU A 100 0.47 20.36 16.52
N ILE A 101 0.94 20.78 17.70
CA ILE A 101 0.25 20.66 18.98
C ILE A 101 -0.92 21.64 18.91
N ASN A 102 -1.95 21.30 18.14
CA ASN A 102 -3.20 22.04 18.11
C ASN A 102 -4.42 21.14 17.85
N SER A 103 -4.32 19.88 18.24
CA SER A 103 -5.49 19.05 18.50
C SER A 103 -5.20 18.17 19.70
N LYS A 104 -6.25 17.81 20.45
CA LYS A 104 -6.23 17.15 21.77
C LYS A 104 -5.69 15.70 21.78
N SER A 105 -4.73 15.40 20.93
CA SER A 105 -4.24 14.05 20.66
C SER A 105 -2.72 14.10 20.58
N ASN A 106 -2.01 13.44 21.50
CA ASN A 106 -0.57 13.18 21.39
C ASN A 106 -0.28 12.20 20.24
N CYS A 107 -0.65 12.56 19.01
CA CYS A 107 -0.44 11.72 17.84
C CYS A 107 1.00 11.88 17.37
N VAL A 108 1.83 10.87 17.63
CA VAL A 108 3.11 10.71 16.96
C VAL A 108 2.80 10.37 15.49
N ALA A 109 3.15 11.27 14.57
CA ALA A 109 3.01 11.00 13.14
C ALA A 109 4.10 10.00 12.70
N TYR A 110 3.66 8.83 12.25
CA TYR A 110 4.51 7.87 11.56
C TYR A 110 4.38 8.13 10.06
N LEU A 111 5.47 8.53 9.43
CA LEU A 111 5.46 8.95 8.03
C LEU A 111 6.08 7.89 7.11
N ASN A 112 7.01 7.08 7.61
CA ASN A 112 7.66 6.04 6.81
C ASN A 112 7.19 4.66 7.29
N LEU A 113 6.57 3.89 6.40
CA LEU A 113 5.95 2.62 6.73
C LEU A 113 6.43 1.52 5.79
N VAL A 114 6.49 0.31 6.35
CA VAL A 114 6.61 -0.92 5.57
C VAL A 114 5.32 -1.69 5.74
N TRP A 115 4.70 -2.02 4.62
CA TRP A 115 3.59 -2.95 4.54
C TRP A 115 4.06 -4.21 3.85
N ALA A 116 3.58 -5.37 4.30
CA ALA A 116 3.92 -6.64 3.68
C ALA A 116 2.79 -7.66 3.83
N GLY A 117 2.76 -8.62 2.91
CA GLY A 117 1.86 -9.76 2.97
C GLY A 117 2.44 -10.96 2.19
N PRO A 118 2.22 -12.19 2.66
CA PRO A 118 2.62 -13.37 1.91
C PRO A 118 1.77 -13.49 0.64
N LEU A 119 2.36 -14.08 -0.39
CA LEU A 119 1.72 -14.47 -1.63
C LEU A 119 1.91 -15.98 -1.86
N SER A 120 1.17 -16.52 -2.83
CA SER A 120 1.39 -17.87 -3.36
C SER A 120 2.85 -18.13 -3.74
N ASN A 121 3.23 -19.40 -3.72
CA ASN A 121 4.58 -19.87 -4.09
C ASN A 121 5.71 -19.31 -3.21
N ASN A 122 5.44 -19.12 -1.91
CA ASN A 122 6.39 -18.59 -0.92
C ASN A 122 6.98 -17.22 -1.30
N ARG A 123 6.23 -16.41 -2.05
CA ARG A 123 6.58 -15.04 -2.39
C ARG A 123 6.02 -14.09 -1.33
N ILE A 124 6.49 -12.85 -1.34
CA ILE A 124 6.03 -11.80 -0.44
C ILE A 124 5.86 -10.52 -1.26
N ALA A 125 4.76 -9.81 -1.04
CA ALA A 125 4.59 -8.45 -1.53
C ALA A 125 5.02 -7.47 -0.44
N VAL A 126 5.76 -6.43 -0.81
CA VAL A 126 6.24 -5.38 0.11
C VAL A 126 5.94 -4.02 -0.51
N VAL A 127 5.39 -3.11 0.30
CA VAL A 127 5.23 -1.69 -0.06
C VAL A 127 5.99 -0.84 0.94
N LEU A 128 6.91 -0.03 0.42
CA LEU A 128 7.64 0.99 1.18
C LEU A 128 6.92 2.32 0.96
N TRP A 129 6.21 2.80 1.98
CA TRP A 129 5.33 3.96 1.85
C TRP A 129 5.84 5.14 2.66
N ASN A 130 6.26 6.19 1.96
CA ASN A 130 6.57 7.49 2.53
C ASN A 130 5.33 8.41 2.43
N ARG A 131 4.79 8.78 3.59
CA ARG A 131 3.64 9.69 3.77
C ARG A 131 4.08 11.11 4.16
N SER A 132 5.38 11.40 4.17
CA SER A 132 5.88 12.76 4.37
C SER A 132 5.85 13.57 3.07
N SER A 133 5.96 14.89 3.19
CA SER A 133 6.09 15.79 2.04
C SER A 133 7.53 15.88 1.50
N GLN A 134 8.47 15.12 2.07
CA GLN A 134 9.88 15.16 1.70
C GLN A 134 10.35 13.79 1.23
N TYR A 135 11.38 13.76 0.41
CA TYR A 135 12.03 12.49 0.07
C TYR A 135 12.62 11.84 1.32
N ALA A 136 12.43 10.53 1.47
CA ALA A 136 12.97 9.76 2.58
C ALA A 136 13.34 8.34 2.13
N ASN A 137 14.44 7.82 2.66
CA ASN A 137 14.77 6.41 2.52
C ASN A 137 13.95 5.59 3.52
N VAL A 138 13.31 4.53 3.01
CA VAL A 138 12.57 3.55 3.81
C VAL A 138 13.22 2.20 3.61
N THR A 139 13.52 1.48 4.69
CA THR A 139 14.17 0.17 4.65
C THR A 139 13.21 -0.88 5.21
N ALA A 140 13.01 -1.97 4.49
CA ALA A 140 12.39 -3.18 5.03
C ALA A 140 13.48 -4.18 5.42
N LEU A 141 13.52 -4.60 6.69
CA LEU A 141 14.37 -5.69 7.11
C LEU A 141 13.69 -7.03 6.78
N TRP A 142 14.46 -8.06 6.44
CA TRP A 142 13.95 -9.42 6.24
C TRP A 142 13.07 -9.90 7.39
N THR A 143 13.50 -9.65 8.62
CA THR A 143 12.74 -10.00 9.82
C THR A 143 11.41 -9.26 9.94
N ASP A 144 11.30 -8.03 9.41
CA ASP A 144 10.05 -7.28 9.45
C ASP A 144 9.01 -7.87 8.48
N ILE A 145 9.46 -8.49 7.38
CA ILE A 145 8.59 -9.04 6.33
C ILE A 145 8.42 -10.57 6.38
N GLY A 146 8.92 -11.21 7.44
CA GLY A 146 8.77 -12.67 7.63
C GLY A 146 9.78 -13.52 6.86
N LEU A 147 10.93 -12.97 6.49
CA LEU A 147 12.05 -13.70 5.92
C LEU A 147 13.17 -13.90 6.94
N GLU A 148 13.91 -15.01 6.77
CA GLU A 148 15.15 -15.24 7.49
C GLU A 148 16.23 -14.22 7.05
N PRO A 149 17.09 -13.73 7.96
CA PRO A 149 18.16 -12.78 7.63
C PRO A 149 19.13 -13.27 6.55
N THR A 150 19.24 -14.59 6.36
CA THR A 150 20.12 -15.24 5.38
C THR A 150 19.40 -15.58 4.05
N ALA A 151 18.11 -15.28 3.92
CA ALA A 151 17.35 -15.57 2.72
C ALA A 151 17.89 -14.79 1.51
N ALA A 152 18.07 -15.49 0.40
CA ALA A 152 18.37 -14.90 -0.89
C ALA A 152 17.08 -14.88 -1.73
N VAL A 153 16.71 -13.70 -2.22
CA VAL A 153 15.50 -13.49 -3.03
C VAL A 153 15.83 -12.70 -4.29
N LYS A 154 15.00 -12.86 -5.33
CA LYS A 154 14.99 -11.96 -6.48
C LYS A 154 13.89 -10.93 -6.25
N ALA A 155 14.27 -9.68 -6.03
CA ALA A 155 13.32 -8.57 -5.95
C ALA A 155 12.84 -8.16 -7.36
N ARG A 156 11.55 -7.86 -7.48
CA ARG A 156 10.92 -7.29 -8.67
C ARG A 156 10.23 -5.99 -8.25
N ASP A 157 10.61 -4.88 -8.89
CA ASP A 157 9.87 -3.64 -8.79
C ASP A 157 8.66 -3.74 -9.73
N LEU A 158 7.44 -3.65 -9.17
CA LEU A 158 6.19 -3.79 -9.90
C LEU A 158 5.77 -2.50 -10.63
N TRP A 159 6.43 -1.37 -10.34
CA TRP A 159 6.21 -0.08 -11.01
C TRP A 159 7.34 0.29 -11.95
N ALA A 160 8.42 -0.51 -12.01
CA ALA A 160 9.45 -0.34 -13.02
C ALA A 160 8.90 -0.73 -14.39
N VAL A 161 9.08 0.16 -15.37
CA VAL A 161 8.69 -0.08 -16.77
C VAL A 161 9.36 -1.38 -17.27
N SER A 162 8.55 -2.31 -17.78
CA SER A 162 9.01 -3.57 -18.39
C SER A 162 9.62 -3.35 -19.77
#